data_AF-A0A1R1PR45-F1
#
_entry.id   AF-A0A1R1PR45-F1
#
_cell.length_a   1.000
_cell.length_b   1.000
_cell.length_c   1.000
_cell.angle_alpha   90.00
_cell.angle_beta   90.00
_cell.angle_gamma   90.00
#
_symmetry.space_group_name_H-M   'P 1'
#
loop_
_entity.id
_entity.type
_entity.pdbx_description
1 polymer ?
#
loop_
_entity_poly.entity_id
_entity_poly.type
_entity_poly.pdbx_seq_one_letter_code
_entity_poly.pdbx_strand_id
1 'polypeptide(L)'
;MKKEILKKESAKKKKREESINGKGEKIKKAIKEEVKKRRDEKLESEEEKAQESAEVSIEHINSATGNAKVDVLLQYLQAKMPKNTPTEWFTFLETIEKVGRTKRIIEKMNSKDEYHVDVEIKLDSNGSTIEKIVVYLKNKVTTELKTFNLKNGKQQNGNTHNVEDEEEAKKHQTGKFLAIDCEMVGTKTADGRLLSELARVSIVNFYGKVVMDKYVKPKNKVYDYRTWVSGIKPKHLQGAASFAQVQAEVKSLIVDKTLVGHDIKHDLKSLHLKHSLELIRDTSRYHHFRKHANNKTPGLKKLALLELGLKVQAGEHDSVDDALITMLLFRKVKPEWDLLVKKKARVKVKRVERAVG
;
A
#
# COMPACT_ATOMS: atom_id res chain seq x y z
N MET A 1 -6.88 -63.19 -47.35
CA MET A 1 -7.72 -63.32 -46.14
C MET A 1 -7.10 -62.68 -44.88
N LYS A 2 -5.96 -63.14 -44.33
CA LYS A 2 -5.41 -62.61 -43.04
C LYS A 2 -5.12 -61.10 -43.00
N LYS A 3 -4.55 -60.52 -44.06
CA LYS A 3 -4.25 -59.06 -44.12
C LYS A 3 -5.49 -58.16 -44.11
N GLU A 4 -6.61 -58.66 -44.64
CA GLU A 4 -7.86 -57.91 -44.74
C GLU A 4 -8.62 -57.91 -43.41
N ILE A 5 -8.54 -59.01 -42.67
CA ILE A 5 -9.08 -59.15 -41.31
C ILE A 5 -8.35 -58.21 -40.34
N LEU A 6 -7.02 -58.16 -40.38
CA LEU A 6 -6.20 -57.25 -39.57
C LEU A 6 -6.50 -55.76 -39.82
N LYS A 7 -6.74 -55.37 -41.09
CA LYS A 7 -7.16 -54.00 -41.43
C LYS A 7 -8.55 -53.67 -40.86
N LYS A 8 -9.50 -54.60 -40.95
CA LYS A 8 -10.85 -54.42 -40.39
C LYS A 8 -10.81 -54.33 -38.87
N GLU A 9 -10.00 -55.11 -38.18
CA GLU A 9 -9.84 -55.03 -36.72
C GLU A 9 -9.18 -53.73 -36.26
N SER A 10 -8.13 -53.27 -36.95
CA SER A 10 -7.46 -52.00 -36.66
C SER A 10 -8.40 -50.80 -36.84
N ALA A 11 -9.19 -50.78 -37.91
CA ALA A 11 -10.21 -49.75 -38.12
C ALA A 11 -11.32 -49.79 -37.05
N LYS A 12 -11.71 -50.99 -36.60
CA LYS A 12 -12.70 -51.18 -35.53
C LYS A 12 -12.16 -50.69 -34.18
N LYS A 13 -10.87 -50.91 -33.89
CA LYS A 13 -10.20 -50.41 -32.69
C LYS A 13 -10.12 -48.88 -32.68
N LYS A 14 -9.72 -48.26 -33.80
CA LYS A 14 -9.62 -46.81 -33.93
C LYS A 14 -10.99 -46.11 -33.76
N LYS A 15 -12.06 -46.65 -34.35
CA LYS A 15 -13.43 -46.16 -34.12
C LYS A 15 -13.87 -46.31 -32.66
N ARG A 16 -13.41 -47.35 -31.96
CA ARG A 16 -13.71 -47.58 -30.54
C ARG A 16 -12.99 -46.55 -29.66
N GLU A 17 -11.73 -46.24 -29.95
CA GLU A 17 -10.94 -45.21 -29.25
C GLU A 17 -11.49 -43.80 -29.47
N GLU A 18 -11.87 -43.43 -30.69
CA GLU A 18 -12.52 -42.15 -30.99
C GLU A 18 -13.88 -42.02 -30.27
N SER A 19 -14.66 -43.11 -30.20
CA SER A 19 -15.92 -43.13 -29.45
C SER A 19 -15.71 -42.95 -27.94
N ILE A 20 -14.66 -43.56 -27.37
CA ILE A 20 -14.31 -43.43 -25.95
C ILE A 20 -13.85 -42.00 -25.64
N ASN A 21 -13.00 -41.41 -26.48
CA ASN A 21 -12.56 -40.01 -26.31
C ASN A 21 -13.73 -39.02 -26.42
N GLY A 22 -14.62 -39.20 -27.39
CA GLY A 22 -15.82 -38.36 -27.54
C GLY A 22 -16.78 -38.47 -26.35
N LYS A 23 -16.90 -39.65 -25.72
CA LYS A 23 -17.64 -39.83 -24.46
C LYS A 23 -16.93 -39.13 -23.29
N GLY A 24 -15.59 -39.19 -23.23
CA GLY A 24 -14.79 -38.51 -22.21
C GLY A 24 -14.93 -36.98 -22.25
N GLU A 25 -14.96 -36.38 -23.43
CA GLU A 25 -15.18 -34.93 -23.57
C GLU A 25 -16.60 -34.50 -23.19
N LYS A 26 -17.61 -35.29 -23.56
CA LYS A 26 -19.00 -35.04 -23.13
C LYS A 26 -19.15 -35.09 -21.61
N ILE A 27 -18.49 -36.06 -20.95
CA ILE A 27 -18.49 -36.17 -19.48
C ILE A 27 -17.77 -34.96 -18.85
N LYS A 28 -16.62 -34.54 -19.39
CA LYS A 28 -15.92 -33.33 -18.89
C LYS A 28 -16.78 -32.07 -19.02
N LYS A 29 -17.52 -31.92 -20.13
CA LYS A 29 -18.43 -30.80 -20.34
C LYS A 29 -19.60 -30.83 -19.34
N ALA A 30 -20.21 -31.99 -19.16
CA ALA A 30 -21.29 -32.18 -18.19
C ALA A 30 -20.85 -31.91 -16.75
N ILE A 31 -19.65 -32.36 -16.34
CA ILE A 31 -19.09 -32.05 -15.02
C ILE A 31 -18.87 -30.54 -14.87
N LYS A 32 -18.39 -29.87 -15.92
CA LYS A 32 -18.14 -28.41 -15.87
C LYS A 32 -19.45 -27.62 -15.76
N GLU A 33 -20.51 -28.06 -16.42
CA GLU A 33 -21.85 -27.47 -16.31
C GLU A 33 -22.47 -27.73 -14.94
N GLU A 34 -22.35 -28.95 -14.40
CA GLU A 34 -22.84 -29.32 -13.06
C GLU A 34 -22.11 -28.56 -11.94
N VAL A 35 -20.78 -28.40 -12.05
CA VAL A 35 -19.98 -27.59 -11.11
C VAL A 35 -20.38 -26.12 -11.16
N LYS A 36 -20.72 -25.61 -12.35
CA LYS A 36 -21.24 -24.24 -12.49
C LYS A 36 -22.61 -24.11 -11.83
N LYS A 37 -23.53 -25.05 -12.10
CA LYS A 37 -24.87 -25.07 -11.51
C LYS A 37 -24.83 -25.11 -9.98
N ARG A 38 -24.02 -25.98 -9.38
CA ARG A 38 -23.84 -26.05 -7.92
C ARG A 38 -23.22 -24.80 -7.32
N ARG A 39 -22.39 -24.08 -8.08
CA ARG A 39 -21.82 -22.81 -7.65
C ARG A 39 -22.88 -21.70 -7.65
N ASP A 40 -23.73 -21.68 -8.68
CA ASP A 40 -24.81 -20.70 -8.82
C ASP A 40 -25.90 -20.95 -7.77
N GLU A 41 -26.32 -22.21 -7.53
CA GLU A 41 -27.26 -22.58 -6.45
C GLU A 41 -26.71 -22.25 -5.05
N LYS A 42 -25.39 -22.41 -4.85
CA LYS A 42 -24.75 -22.03 -3.59
C LYS A 42 -24.77 -20.52 -3.38
N LEU A 43 -24.55 -19.73 -4.44
CA LEU A 43 -24.64 -18.27 -4.41
C LEU A 43 -26.06 -17.79 -4.10
N GLU A 44 -27.08 -18.40 -4.72
CA GLU A 44 -28.50 -18.12 -4.44
C GLU A 44 -28.85 -18.43 -2.97
N SER A 45 -28.43 -19.59 -2.45
CA SER A 45 -28.69 -19.94 -1.04
C SER A 45 -27.93 -19.05 -0.04
N GLU A 46 -26.77 -18.52 -0.43
CA GLU A 46 -26.01 -17.55 0.37
C GLU A 46 -26.63 -16.15 0.31
N GLU A 47 -27.30 -15.78 -0.79
CA GLU A 47 -28.10 -14.56 -0.92
C GLU A 47 -29.41 -14.64 -0.12
N GLU A 48 -30.11 -15.77 -0.15
CA GLU A 48 -31.33 -16.00 0.62
C GLU A 48 -31.07 -15.94 2.14
N LYS A 49 -29.98 -16.58 2.60
CA LYS A 49 -29.51 -16.47 4.00
C LYS A 49 -29.02 -15.07 4.38
N ALA A 50 -28.53 -14.30 3.41
CA ALA A 50 -28.16 -12.90 3.63
C ALA A 50 -29.40 -12.00 3.72
N GLN A 51 -30.49 -12.34 3.02
CA GLN A 51 -31.78 -11.64 3.13
C GLN A 51 -32.49 -11.94 4.45
N GLU A 52 -32.46 -13.18 4.93
CA GLU A 52 -33.08 -13.57 6.21
C GLU A 52 -32.34 -12.96 7.43
N SER A 53 -31.04 -12.65 7.29
CA SER A 53 -30.26 -11.94 8.31
C SER A 53 -30.35 -10.39 8.22
N ALA A 54 -31.06 -9.84 7.22
CA ALA A 54 -31.12 -8.40 6.94
C ALA A 54 -32.29 -7.64 7.58
N GLU A 55 -33.15 -8.28 8.37
CA GLU A 55 -34.28 -7.65 9.08
C GLU A 55 -33.94 -7.10 10.48
N VAL A 56 -32.66 -6.90 10.80
CA VAL A 56 -32.30 -6.16 12.02
C VAL A 56 -32.58 -4.66 11.78
N SER A 57 -33.49 -4.06 12.56
CA SER A 57 -33.83 -2.62 12.48
C SER A 57 -33.01 -1.79 13.49
N ILE A 58 -32.84 -0.49 13.22
CA ILE A 58 -32.12 0.46 14.10
C ILE A 58 -32.73 0.49 15.53
N GLU A 59 -34.03 0.22 15.66
CA GLU A 59 -34.72 0.15 16.94
C GLU A 59 -34.24 -1.01 17.82
N HIS A 60 -33.95 -2.17 17.22
CA HIS A 60 -33.40 -3.34 17.93
C HIS A 60 -31.96 -3.11 18.44
N ILE A 61 -31.16 -2.35 17.70
CA ILE A 61 -29.81 -1.95 18.13
C ILE A 61 -29.90 -1.01 19.35
N ASN A 62 -30.89 -0.12 19.34
CA ASN A 62 -31.08 0.85 20.42
C ASN A 62 -31.62 0.22 21.71
N SER A 63 -32.44 -0.82 21.61
CA SER A 63 -32.97 -1.56 22.77
C SER A 63 -32.00 -2.57 23.40
N ALA A 64 -30.92 -2.96 22.69
CA ALA A 64 -29.94 -3.91 23.20
C ALA A 64 -28.92 -3.24 24.15
N THR A 65 -28.44 -4.01 25.14
CA THR A 65 -27.45 -3.59 26.16
C THR A 65 -26.31 -4.61 26.29
N GLY A 66 -25.12 -4.18 26.70
CA GLY A 66 -24.01 -5.10 26.95
C GLY A 66 -23.40 -5.70 25.67
N ASN A 67 -22.83 -6.90 25.78
CA ASN A 67 -22.24 -7.62 24.65
C ASN A 67 -23.28 -7.94 23.55
N ALA A 68 -24.55 -8.15 23.91
CA ALA A 68 -25.62 -8.40 22.94
C ALA A 68 -25.85 -7.21 21.99
N LYS A 69 -25.60 -5.96 22.46
CA LYS A 69 -25.66 -4.77 21.60
C LYS A 69 -24.58 -4.79 20.52
N VAL A 70 -23.41 -5.33 20.85
CA VAL A 70 -22.29 -5.47 19.91
C VAL A 70 -22.61 -6.51 18.86
N ASP A 71 -23.13 -7.67 19.28
CA ASP A 71 -23.45 -8.76 18.36
C ASP A 71 -24.57 -8.38 17.39
N VAL A 72 -25.62 -7.71 17.88
CA VAL A 72 -26.73 -7.19 17.06
C VAL A 72 -26.26 -6.10 16.10
N LEU A 73 -25.36 -5.22 16.56
CA LEU A 73 -24.77 -4.18 15.70
C LEU A 73 -23.81 -4.78 14.66
N LEU A 74 -23.02 -5.81 15.00
CA LEU A 74 -22.17 -6.51 14.05
C LEU A 74 -22.99 -7.20 12.97
N GLN A 75 -24.05 -7.90 13.37
CA GLN A 75 -24.96 -8.56 12.43
C GLN A 75 -25.65 -7.55 11.51
N TYR A 76 -26.14 -6.43 12.06
CA TYR A 76 -26.72 -5.34 11.28
C TYR A 76 -25.72 -4.77 10.26
N LEU A 77 -24.50 -4.44 10.70
CA LEU A 77 -23.47 -3.87 9.84
C LEU A 77 -23.05 -4.87 8.76
N GLN A 78 -22.88 -6.15 9.09
CA GLN A 78 -22.52 -7.20 8.14
C GLN A 78 -23.62 -7.47 7.11
N ALA A 79 -24.90 -7.46 7.53
CA ALA A 79 -26.03 -7.67 6.62
C ALA A 79 -26.31 -6.47 5.72
N LYS A 80 -26.00 -5.24 6.17
CA LYS A 80 -26.15 -4.01 5.39
C LYS A 80 -24.88 -3.58 4.65
N MET A 81 -23.77 -4.32 4.76
CA MET A 81 -22.54 -4.03 4.03
C MET A 81 -22.77 -4.19 2.51
N PRO A 82 -22.58 -3.13 1.72
CA PRO A 82 -22.86 -3.19 0.29
C PRO A 82 -21.77 -3.93 -0.47
N LYS A 83 -22.16 -4.76 -1.43
CA LYS A 83 -21.25 -5.77 -2.00
C LYS A 83 -20.41 -5.27 -3.17
N ASN A 84 -20.86 -4.31 -4.01
CA ASN A 84 -20.17 -4.11 -5.30
C ASN A 84 -20.12 -2.68 -5.89
N THR A 85 -20.65 -1.62 -5.26
CA THR A 85 -20.57 -0.27 -5.88
C THR A 85 -20.31 0.90 -4.90
N PRO A 86 -19.54 1.93 -5.30
CA PRO A 86 -19.27 3.12 -4.47
C PRO A 86 -20.52 3.87 -3.98
N THR A 87 -21.62 3.85 -4.75
CA THR A 87 -22.88 4.56 -4.41
C THR A 87 -23.66 3.87 -3.29
N GLU A 88 -23.64 2.53 -3.24
CA GLU A 88 -24.24 1.79 -2.13
C GLU A 88 -23.43 1.98 -0.84
N TRP A 89 -22.09 2.05 -0.96
CA TRP A 89 -21.19 2.42 0.14
C TRP A 89 -21.44 3.83 0.68
N PHE A 90 -21.73 4.79 -0.20
CA PHE A 90 -22.09 6.17 0.18
C PHE A 90 -23.34 6.20 1.08
N THR A 91 -24.39 5.47 0.69
CA THR A 91 -25.67 5.40 1.44
C THR A 91 -25.50 4.67 2.80
N PHE A 92 -24.67 3.63 2.85
CA PHE A 92 -24.35 2.90 4.08
C PHE A 92 -23.59 3.77 5.10
N LEU A 93 -22.61 4.55 4.64
CA LEU A 93 -21.84 5.46 5.48
C LEU A 93 -22.65 6.67 5.97
N GLU A 94 -23.56 7.22 5.15
CA GLU A 94 -24.53 8.24 5.59
C GLU A 94 -25.49 7.70 6.67
N THR A 95 -25.84 6.41 6.62
CA THR A 95 -26.67 5.77 7.66
C THR A 95 -25.93 5.69 9.00
N ILE A 96 -24.61 5.48 8.97
CA ILE A 96 -23.71 5.55 10.13
C ILE A 96 -23.50 7.02 10.58
N GLU A 97 -23.60 7.99 9.66
CA GLU A 97 -23.41 9.42 9.93
C GLU A 97 -24.45 10.02 10.89
N LYS A 98 -25.65 9.43 11.01
CA LYS A 98 -26.60 9.75 12.09
C LYS A 98 -26.02 9.52 13.50
N VAL A 99 -24.83 8.90 13.60
CA VAL A 99 -24.08 8.62 14.85
C VAL A 99 -22.77 9.44 14.94
N GLY A 100 -22.31 10.18 13.92
CA GLY A 100 -21.20 11.15 14.07
C GLY A 100 -20.33 11.45 12.82
N ARG A 101 -20.33 12.73 12.43
CA ARG A 101 -19.43 13.50 11.51
C ARG A 101 -18.53 12.71 10.55
N THR A 102 -18.92 12.63 9.26
CA THR A 102 -18.14 11.91 8.22
C THR A 102 -17.95 12.70 6.91
N LYS A 103 -18.16 14.01 6.91
CA LYS A 103 -18.07 14.87 5.71
C LYS A 103 -16.70 14.84 4.98
N ARG A 104 -15.60 14.60 5.70
CA ARG A 104 -14.21 14.66 5.17
C ARG A 104 -13.75 13.38 4.45
N ILE A 105 -14.53 12.30 4.52
CA ILE A 105 -14.24 11.00 3.88
C ILE A 105 -14.92 10.90 2.52
N ILE A 106 -16.15 11.43 2.42
CA ILE A 106 -16.98 11.44 1.21
C ILE A 106 -16.26 12.10 0.02
N GLU A 107 -15.57 13.22 0.25
CA GLU A 107 -14.85 13.95 -0.80
C GLU A 107 -13.70 13.14 -1.43
N LYS A 108 -13.20 12.09 -0.74
CA LYS A 108 -12.07 11.26 -1.21
C LYS A 108 -12.49 9.93 -1.84
N MET A 109 -13.73 9.47 -1.65
CA MET A 109 -14.22 8.18 -2.16
C MET A 109 -14.81 8.25 -3.58
N ASN A 110 -14.93 9.43 -4.19
CA ASN A 110 -15.45 9.61 -5.56
C ASN A 110 -14.52 9.10 -6.69
N SER A 111 -13.42 8.40 -6.37
CA SER A 111 -12.58 7.71 -7.36
C SER A 111 -12.99 6.25 -7.48
N LYS A 112 -13.41 5.83 -8.69
CA LYS A 112 -13.85 4.47 -9.05
C LYS A 112 -12.81 3.41 -8.67
N ASP A 113 -12.98 2.71 -7.55
CA ASP A 113 -12.29 1.45 -7.23
C ASP A 113 -13.13 0.58 -6.29
N GLU A 114 -12.84 -0.73 -6.27
CA GLU A 114 -13.54 -1.78 -5.53
C GLU A 114 -12.94 -1.92 -4.11
N TYR A 115 -13.75 -1.73 -3.05
CA TYR A 115 -13.30 -1.68 -1.64
C TYR A 115 -13.80 -2.91 -0.84
N HIS A 116 -12.97 -3.43 0.07
CA HIS A 116 -13.38 -4.39 1.11
C HIS A 116 -13.38 -3.73 2.49
N VAL A 117 -14.37 -4.06 3.33
CA VAL A 117 -14.50 -3.49 4.68
C VAL A 117 -14.45 -4.54 5.77
N ASP A 118 -13.71 -4.25 6.83
CA ASP A 118 -13.71 -5.02 8.09
C ASP A 118 -14.12 -4.08 9.23
N VAL A 119 -14.74 -4.58 10.31
CA VAL A 119 -15.24 -3.73 11.41
C VAL A 119 -14.90 -4.33 12.78
N GLU A 120 -14.19 -3.58 13.61
CA GLU A 120 -13.90 -3.95 15.01
C GLU A 120 -14.55 -2.95 15.97
N ILE A 121 -15.32 -3.45 16.94
CA ILE A 121 -16.05 -2.65 17.93
C ILE A 121 -15.44 -2.86 19.31
N LYS A 122 -15.11 -1.78 20.04
CA LYS A 122 -14.72 -1.84 21.45
C LYS A 122 -15.73 -1.12 22.33
N LEU A 123 -16.12 -1.79 23.40
CA LEU A 123 -16.98 -1.26 24.45
C LEU A 123 -16.15 -0.61 25.56
N ASP A 124 -16.81 0.20 26.37
CA ASP A 124 -16.26 0.71 27.62
C ASP A 124 -16.04 -0.39 28.67
N SER A 125 -15.35 -0.03 29.76
CA SER A 125 -15.05 -0.94 30.89
C SER A 125 -16.29 -1.56 31.55
N ASN A 126 -17.47 -0.99 31.32
CA ASN A 126 -18.74 -1.45 31.89
C ASN A 126 -19.61 -2.15 30.82
N GLY A 127 -19.08 -2.38 29.61
CA GLY A 127 -19.77 -3.02 28.49
C GLY A 127 -21.01 -2.26 27.97
N SER A 128 -21.23 -1.03 28.39
CA SER A 128 -22.53 -0.35 28.25
C SER A 128 -22.57 0.65 27.10
N THR A 129 -21.44 1.29 26.79
CA THR A 129 -21.34 2.23 25.67
C THR A 129 -20.25 1.81 24.68
N ILE A 130 -20.52 2.05 23.39
CA ILE A 130 -19.55 1.81 22.32
C ILE A 130 -18.47 2.90 22.42
N GLU A 131 -17.27 2.50 22.82
CA GLU A 131 -16.12 3.39 22.94
C GLU A 131 -15.45 3.65 21.60
N LYS A 132 -15.52 2.67 20.69
CA LYS A 132 -14.74 2.67 19.46
C LYS A 132 -15.37 1.80 18.38
N ILE A 133 -15.44 2.32 17.16
CA ILE A 133 -15.75 1.55 15.96
C ILE A 133 -14.60 1.75 14.98
N VAL A 134 -13.93 0.68 14.61
CA VAL A 134 -12.80 0.70 13.67
C VAL A 134 -13.30 0.08 12.37
N VAL A 135 -13.47 0.91 11.35
CA VAL A 135 -13.85 0.47 10.01
C VAL A 135 -12.57 0.42 9.16
N TYR A 136 -12.18 -0.78 8.76
CA TYR A 136 -11.06 -1.02 7.87
C TYR A 136 -11.55 -0.88 6.44
N LEU A 137 -10.93 -0.02 5.62
CA LEU A 137 -11.19 0.04 4.18
C LEU A 137 -9.96 -0.48 3.46
N LYS A 138 -10.11 -1.56 2.72
CA LYS A 138 -9.05 -2.19 1.94
C LYS A 138 -9.35 -1.94 0.46
N ASN A 139 -8.62 -1.00 -0.14
CA ASN A 139 -8.49 -0.95 -1.60
C ASN A 139 -7.36 -1.94 -1.98
N LYS A 140 -7.43 -2.57 -3.17
CA LYS A 140 -6.37 -3.43 -3.74
C LYS A 140 -4.98 -2.77 -3.77
N VAL A 141 -4.86 -1.46 -3.54
CA VAL A 141 -3.62 -0.68 -3.62
C VAL A 141 -3.10 -0.16 -2.26
N THR A 142 -3.94 -0.06 -1.20
CA THR A 142 -3.50 0.50 0.10
C THR A 142 -4.21 -0.12 1.29
N THR A 143 -3.45 -0.52 2.31
CA THR A 143 -3.95 -0.78 3.67
C THR A 143 -3.82 0.51 4.49
N GLU A 144 -4.81 1.40 4.47
CA GLU A 144 -4.89 2.49 5.45
C GLU A 144 -5.59 1.99 6.71
N LEU A 145 -4.85 1.89 7.82
CA LEU A 145 -5.40 1.67 9.16
C LEU A 145 -5.93 3.00 9.71
N LYS A 146 -7.25 3.17 9.74
CA LYS A 146 -7.91 4.29 10.43
C LYS A 146 -8.68 3.78 11.64
N THR A 147 -8.60 4.54 12.73
CA THR A 147 -9.05 4.15 14.07
C THR A 147 -9.92 5.28 14.60
N PHE A 148 -11.23 5.07 14.83
CA PHE A 148 -12.15 6.10 15.32
C PHE A 148 -12.51 5.87 16.78
N ASN A 149 -12.14 6.82 17.66
CA ASN A 149 -12.54 6.82 19.07
C ASN A 149 -13.77 7.72 19.26
N LEU A 150 -14.83 7.20 19.89
CA LEU A 150 -16.12 7.89 20.07
C LEU A 150 -16.23 8.66 21.40
N LYS A 151 -15.28 8.45 22.33
CA LYS A 151 -15.28 9.17 23.61
C LYS A 151 -14.52 10.49 23.50
N ASN A 152 -15.25 11.56 23.23
CA ASN A 152 -15.17 12.83 23.95
C ASN A 152 -16.30 13.77 23.52
N GLY A 153 -17.54 13.37 23.84
CA GLY A 153 -18.65 14.31 23.97
C GLY A 153 -18.57 15.05 25.31
N LYS A 154 -17.70 16.06 25.41
CA LYS A 154 -17.93 17.16 26.35
C LYS A 154 -17.69 18.48 25.62
N GLN A 155 -18.80 19.18 25.40
CA GLN A 155 -18.81 20.57 24.98
C GLN A 155 -17.91 21.39 25.91
N GLN A 156 -16.92 22.06 25.34
CA GLN A 156 -16.45 23.32 25.89
C GLN A 156 -16.70 24.37 24.83
N ASN A 157 -17.64 25.27 25.14
CA ASN A 157 -17.85 26.50 24.40
C ASN A 157 -16.57 27.33 24.46
N GLY A 158 -15.92 27.51 23.31
CA GLY A 158 -14.71 28.32 23.19
C GLY A 158 -14.01 28.12 21.85
N ASN A 159 -14.43 28.86 20.83
CA ASN A 159 -13.69 29.22 19.60
C ASN A 159 -12.75 28.14 19.00
N THR A 160 -13.30 27.08 18.42
CA THR A 160 -12.55 25.91 17.89
C THR A 160 -12.26 25.92 16.39
N HIS A 161 -12.46 27.03 15.67
CA HIS A 161 -12.26 27.06 14.21
C HIS A 161 -10.79 27.11 13.74
N ASN A 162 -9.79 27.13 14.62
CA ASN A 162 -8.37 27.30 14.22
C ASN A 162 -7.45 26.08 14.45
N VAL A 163 -7.81 25.11 15.30
CA VAL A 163 -6.85 24.07 15.75
C VAL A 163 -6.70 22.92 14.74
N GLU A 164 -7.79 22.50 14.09
CA GLU A 164 -7.76 21.40 13.10
C GLU A 164 -7.07 21.79 11.79
N ASP A 165 -7.17 23.06 11.40
CA ASP A 165 -6.50 23.61 10.22
C ASP A 165 -5.00 23.77 10.44
N GLU A 166 -4.58 24.15 11.65
CA GLU A 166 -3.16 24.19 12.03
C GLU A 166 -2.52 22.79 12.06
N GLU A 167 -3.23 21.77 12.53
CA GLU A 167 -2.70 20.41 12.60
C GLU A 167 -2.57 19.77 11.21
N GLU A 168 -3.52 20.04 10.31
CA GLU A 168 -3.43 19.60 8.91
C GLU A 168 -2.38 20.40 8.14
N ALA A 169 -2.23 21.70 8.40
CA ALA A 169 -1.16 22.52 7.83
C ALA A 169 0.23 22.01 8.27
N LYS A 170 0.39 21.58 9.54
CA LYS A 170 1.64 20.96 10.03
C LYS A 170 2.01 19.69 9.28
N LYS A 171 1.03 18.91 8.80
CA LYS A 171 1.30 17.69 8.01
C LYS A 171 1.80 17.97 6.59
N HIS A 172 1.57 19.18 6.08
CA HIS A 172 2.06 19.61 4.76
C HIS A 172 3.43 20.28 4.82
N GLN A 173 3.97 20.54 6.02
CA GLN A 173 5.33 21.04 6.18
C GLN A 173 6.35 19.96 5.81
N THR A 174 7.48 20.38 5.23
CA THR A 174 8.63 19.51 4.90
C THR A 174 9.14 18.73 6.11
N GLY A 175 9.18 19.37 7.28
CA GLY A 175 9.60 18.74 8.53
C GLY A 175 11.10 18.41 8.59
N LYS A 176 11.45 17.47 9.48
CA LYS A 176 12.84 17.04 9.76
C LYS A 176 13.26 15.79 9.00
N PHE A 177 12.31 14.93 8.66
CA PHE A 177 12.55 13.63 8.03
C PHE A 177 11.99 13.65 6.61
N LEU A 178 12.84 13.32 5.65
CA LEU A 178 12.48 13.22 4.24
C LEU A 178 12.85 11.84 3.73
N ALA A 179 11.93 11.15 3.08
CA ALA A 179 12.27 9.97 2.29
C ALA A 179 12.46 10.36 0.84
N ILE A 180 13.45 9.77 0.20
CA ILE A 180 13.80 10.02 -1.20
C ILE A 180 13.89 8.70 -1.96
N ASP A 181 13.44 8.73 -3.20
CA ASP A 181 13.64 7.66 -4.18
C ASP A 181 13.85 8.26 -5.57
N CYS A 182 14.71 7.65 -6.37
CA CYS A 182 15.09 8.11 -7.70
C CYS A 182 14.89 7.01 -8.74
N GLU A 183 14.31 7.39 -9.87
CA GLU A 183 14.31 6.57 -11.08
C GLU A 183 15.43 6.98 -12.03
N MET A 184 16.06 5.98 -12.63
CA MET A 184 17.18 6.16 -13.56
C MET A 184 16.90 5.56 -14.93
N VAL A 185 17.40 6.22 -15.96
CA VAL A 185 17.46 5.70 -17.34
C VAL A 185 18.91 5.36 -17.71
N GLY A 186 19.05 4.48 -18.69
CA GLY A 186 20.32 4.20 -19.34
C GLY A 186 20.67 5.30 -20.35
N THR A 187 21.84 5.92 -20.17
CA THR A 187 22.40 6.89 -21.13
C THR A 187 23.76 6.44 -21.64
N LYS A 188 24.16 6.99 -22.78
CA LYS A 188 25.45 6.70 -23.41
C LYS A 188 26.22 7.99 -23.63
N THR A 189 27.44 8.06 -23.12
CA THR A 189 28.37 9.18 -23.36
C THR A 189 28.84 9.20 -24.81
N ALA A 190 29.46 10.30 -25.25
CA ALA A 190 29.99 10.44 -26.60
C ALA A 190 31.06 9.38 -26.96
N ASP A 191 31.89 8.98 -25.99
CA ASP A 191 32.89 7.90 -26.12
C ASP A 191 32.28 6.48 -25.95
N GLY A 192 30.97 6.40 -25.77
CA GLY A 192 30.22 5.15 -25.81
C GLY A 192 30.05 4.40 -24.50
N ARG A 193 30.46 4.98 -23.36
CA ARG A 193 30.27 4.39 -22.02
C ARG A 193 28.81 4.45 -21.60
N LEU A 194 28.32 3.37 -20.99
CA LEU A 194 26.96 3.28 -20.46
C LEU A 194 26.90 3.85 -19.04
N LEU A 195 25.91 4.70 -18.78
CA LEU A 195 25.65 5.31 -17.48
C LEU A 195 24.20 5.05 -17.06
N SER A 196 23.96 5.15 -15.76
CA SER A 196 22.61 5.26 -15.18
C SER A 196 22.45 6.70 -14.71
N GLU A 197 21.58 7.46 -15.39
CA GLU A 197 21.34 8.87 -15.07
C GLU A 197 19.94 9.08 -14.51
N LEU A 198 19.82 10.04 -13.60
CA LEU A 198 18.57 10.44 -12.98
C LEU A 198 17.54 10.86 -14.03
N ALA A 199 16.33 10.35 -13.88
CA ALA A 199 15.18 10.65 -14.74
C ALA A 199 13.93 11.06 -13.98
N ARG A 200 13.80 10.68 -12.71
CA ARG A 200 12.78 11.19 -11.78
C ARG A 200 13.33 11.16 -10.36
N VAL A 201 12.98 12.16 -9.54
CA VAL A 201 13.23 12.17 -8.11
C VAL A 201 11.94 12.48 -7.38
N SER A 202 11.62 11.68 -6.37
CA SER A 202 10.47 11.87 -5.49
C SER A 202 10.94 11.98 -4.05
N ILE A 203 10.40 12.97 -3.33
CA ILE A 203 10.68 13.23 -1.92
C ILE A 203 9.36 13.39 -1.18
N VAL A 204 9.20 12.64 -0.10
CA VAL A 204 8.04 12.73 0.79
C VAL A 204 8.46 13.12 2.20
N ASN A 205 7.59 13.84 2.91
CA ASN A 205 7.82 14.17 4.31
C ASN A 205 7.49 13.01 5.25
N PHE A 206 7.65 13.25 6.56
CA PHE A 206 7.35 12.27 7.60
C PHE A 206 5.90 11.71 7.55
N TYR A 207 4.95 12.50 7.06
CA TYR A 207 3.55 12.08 6.95
C TYR A 207 3.23 11.34 5.65
N GLY A 208 4.21 11.21 4.75
CA GLY A 208 4.01 10.63 3.42
C GLY A 208 3.44 11.63 2.40
N LYS A 209 3.44 12.92 2.70
CA LYS A 209 3.03 13.96 1.73
C LYS A 209 4.18 14.24 0.79
N VAL A 210 3.87 14.33 -0.50
CA VAL A 210 4.84 14.69 -1.54
C VAL A 210 5.32 16.11 -1.33
N VAL A 211 6.63 16.26 -1.16
CA VAL A 211 7.33 17.55 -1.07
C VAL A 211 7.93 17.91 -2.43
N MET A 212 8.38 16.91 -3.18
CA MET A 212 8.93 17.06 -4.51
C MET A 212 8.64 15.81 -5.33
N ASP A 213 8.20 15.96 -6.57
CA ASP A 213 8.15 14.90 -7.57
C ASP A 213 8.45 15.55 -8.92
N LYS A 214 9.63 15.29 -9.47
CA LYS A 214 10.08 15.92 -10.73
C LYS A 214 10.73 14.92 -11.65
N TYR A 215 10.32 14.93 -12.92
CA TYR A 215 11.09 14.36 -14.01
C TYR A 215 12.31 15.22 -14.32
N VAL A 216 13.41 14.57 -14.69
CA VAL A 216 14.71 15.19 -14.89
C VAL A 216 15.21 14.86 -16.29
N LYS A 217 15.61 15.88 -17.03
CA LYS A 217 16.27 15.70 -18.32
C LYS A 217 17.69 15.17 -18.10
N PRO A 218 18.02 13.94 -18.58
CA PRO A 218 19.38 13.40 -18.50
C PRO A 218 20.36 14.25 -19.31
N LYS A 219 21.63 14.27 -18.90
CA LYS A 219 22.69 15.03 -19.57
C LYS A 219 23.10 14.39 -20.89
N ASN A 220 23.14 13.06 -20.93
CA ASN A 220 23.49 12.31 -22.13
C ASN A 220 22.25 11.75 -22.83
N LYS A 221 22.42 11.34 -24.10
CA LYS A 221 21.35 10.71 -24.88
C LYS A 221 20.90 9.42 -24.21
N VAL A 222 19.59 9.29 -23.99
CA VAL A 222 18.98 8.06 -23.48
C VAL A 222 19.12 6.96 -24.53
N TYR A 223 19.71 5.83 -24.14
CA TYR A 223 19.77 4.61 -24.96
C TYR A 223 18.71 3.58 -24.52
N ASP A 224 18.34 3.59 -23.24
CA ASP A 224 17.36 2.67 -22.67
C ASP A 224 16.59 3.36 -21.55
N TYR A 225 15.28 3.47 -21.69
CA TYR A 225 14.42 4.08 -20.68
C TYR A 225 14.20 3.19 -19.46
N ARG A 226 14.45 1.88 -19.59
CA ARG A 226 14.23 0.89 -18.53
C ARG A 226 12.80 0.92 -17.99
N THR A 227 11.83 1.29 -18.83
CA THR A 227 10.44 1.56 -18.44
C THR A 227 9.83 0.43 -17.64
N TRP A 228 10.16 -0.82 -17.98
CA TRP A 228 9.71 -2.03 -17.29
C TRP A 228 10.09 -2.09 -15.80
N VAL A 229 11.14 -1.37 -15.38
CA VAL A 229 11.47 -1.11 -13.98
C VAL A 229 11.09 0.30 -13.60
N SER A 230 11.58 1.32 -14.31
CA SER A 230 11.59 2.71 -13.82
C SER A 230 10.29 3.48 -14.02
N GLY A 231 9.36 2.94 -14.81
CA GLY A 231 8.16 3.66 -15.26
C GLY A 231 8.44 4.86 -16.17
N ILE A 232 9.70 5.18 -16.47
CA ILE A 232 10.05 6.33 -17.30
C ILE A 232 9.74 6.05 -18.77
N LYS A 233 9.00 6.97 -19.39
CA LYS A 233 8.63 6.94 -20.81
C LYS A 233 9.23 8.17 -21.52
N PRO A 234 9.49 8.12 -22.84
CA PRO A 234 10.02 9.27 -23.58
C PRO A 234 9.26 10.58 -23.33
N LYS A 235 7.92 10.49 -23.26
CA LYS A 235 7.04 11.63 -22.97
C LYS A 235 7.29 12.30 -21.62
N HIS A 236 7.77 11.57 -20.61
CA HIS A 236 8.07 12.14 -19.30
C HIS A 236 9.30 13.06 -19.32
N LEU A 237 10.22 12.84 -20.27
CA LEU A 237 11.46 13.63 -20.38
C LEU A 237 11.32 14.82 -21.34
N GLN A 238 10.19 14.93 -22.04
CA GLN A 238 9.89 16.08 -22.88
C GLN A 238 9.58 17.28 -21.99
N GLY A 239 10.37 18.35 -22.11
CA GLY A 239 10.20 19.55 -21.26
C GLY A 239 10.58 19.36 -19.80
N ALA A 240 11.14 18.21 -19.42
CA ALA A 240 11.59 17.95 -18.05
C ALA A 240 12.66 18.96 -17.60
N ALA A 241 12.68 19.25 -16.30
CA ALA A 241 13.63 20.19 -15.72
C ALA A 241 15.07 19.71 -15.91
N SER A 242 16.00 20.64 -16.05
CA SER A 242 17.42 20.27 -16.21
C SER A 242 17.95 19.60 -14.93
N PHE A 243 18.90 18.68 -15.08
CA PHE A 243 19.58 18.06 -13.94
C PHE A 243 20.12 19.08 -12.94
N ALA A 244 20.72 20.18 -13.41
CA ALA A 244 21.31 21.20 -12.55
C ALA A 244 20.25 21.91 -11.67
N GLN A 245 19.10 22.24 -12.24
CA GLN A 245 17.98 22.84 -11.49
C GLN A 245 17.47 21.88 -10.41
N VAL A 246 17.15 20.65 -10.80
CA VAL A 246 16.61 19.65 -9.87
C VAL A 246 17.62 19.29 -8.78
N GLN A 247 18.90 19.15 -9.13
CA GLN A 247 19.95 18.89 -8.15
C GLN A 247 20.07 20.02 -7.11
N ALA A 248 20.01 21.28 -7.55
CA ALA A 248 20.08 22.43 -6.64
C ALA A 248 18.89 22.47 -5.67
N GLU A 249 17.68 22.21 -6.19
CA GLU A 249 16.47 22.12 -5.38
C GLU A 249 16.53 20.99 -4.36
N VAL A 250 16.90 19.78 -4.79
CA VAL A 250 17.06 18.63 -3.89
C VAL A 250 18.11 18.92 -2.82
N LYS A 251 19.27 19.48 -3.21
CA LYS A 251 20.34 19.84 -2.28
C LYS A 251 19.87 20.83 -1.21
N SER A 252 19.15 21.87 -1.62
CA SER A 252 18.58 22.85 -0.70
C SER A 252 17.55 22.22 0.23
N LEU A 253 16.74 21.28 -0.28
CA LEU A 253 15.67 20.67 0.47
C LEU A 253 16.16 19.71 1.57
N ILE A 254 17.22 18.94 1.27
CA ILE A 254 17.73 17.90 2.17
C ILE A 254 18.76 18.41 3.20
N VAL A 255 19.21 19.66 3.08
CA VAL A 255 20.21 20.23 4.00
C VAL A 255 19.67 20.18 5.44
N ASP A 256 20.52 19.72 6.37
CA ASP A 256 20.18 19.52 7.80
C ASP A 256 18.95 18.63 8.07
N LYS A 257 18.48 17.88 7.07
CA LYS A 257 17.38 16.91 7.23
C LYS A 257 17.91 15.51 7.48
N THR A 258 17.13 14.71 8.19
CA THR A 258 17.35 13.27 8.22
C THR A 258 16.79 12.67 6.95
N LEU A 259 17.67 12.11 6.13
CA LEU A 259 17.32 11.53 4.84
C LEU A 259 17.10 10.02 4.99
N VAL A 260 15.90 9.57 4.67
CA VAL A 260 15.46 8.19 4.72
C VAL A 260 15.48 7.64 3.30
N GLY A 261 16.01 6.43 3.10
CA GLY A 261 16.08 5.82 1.78
C GLY A 261 16.11 4.30 1.88
N HIS A 262 16.09 3.64 0.71
CA HIS A 262 16.25 2.20 0.61
C HIS A 262 17.38 1.89 -0.37
N ASP A 263 18.57 1.59 0.15
CA ASP A 263 19.82 1.56 -0.63
C ASP A 263 20.20 2.93 -1.23
N ILE A 264 20.05 3.95 -0.38
CA ILE A 264 20.14 5.39 -0.68
C ILE A 264 21.43 5.85 -1.39
N LYS A 265 22.48 5.01 -1.37
CA LYS A 265 23.72 5.27 -2.07
C LYS A 265 23.48 5.43 -3.57
N HIS A 266 22.54 4.68 -4.14
CA HIS A 266 22.24 4.74 -5.56
C HIS A 266 21.58 6.06 -5.94
N ASP A 267 20.62 6.53 -5.14
CA ASP A 267 19.94 7.82 -5.29
C ASP A 267 20.91 9.00 -5.16
N LEU A 268 21.71 9.02 -4.09
CA LEU A 268 22.68 10.09 -3.88
C LEU A 268 23.75 10.11 -4.98
N LYS A 269 24.11 8.94 -5.52
CA LYS A 269 25.02 8.86 -6.66
C LYS A 269 24.40 9.42 -7.93
N SER A 270 23.14 9.10 -8.24
CA SER A 270 22.47 9.62 -9.43
C SER A 270 22.26 11.14 -9.36
N LEU A 271 22.03 11.67 -8.15
CA LEU A 271 21.95 13.11 -7.86
C LEU A 271 23.31 13.82 -7.80
N HIS A 272 24.42 13.09 -7.80
CA HIS A 272 25.77 13.60 -7.50
C HIS A 272 25.83 14.41 -6.18
N LEU A 273 25.13 13.93 -5.15
CA LEU A 273 25.09 14.55 -3.82
C LEU A 273 25.74 13.65 -2.77
N LYS A 274 26.16 14.27 -1.66
CA LYS A 274 26.57 13.59 -0.43
C LYS A 274 25.67 14.05 0.69
N HIS A 275 25.46 13.18 1.67
CA HIS A 275 24.72 13.51 2.88
C HIS A 275 25.46 13.01 4.12
N SER A 276 25.34 13.72 5.23
CA SER A 276 26.01 13.36 6.48
C SER A 276 25.56 11.98 6.95
N LEU A 277 26.51 11.08 7.24
CA LEU A 277 26.20 9.69 7.56
C LEU A 277 25.33 9.55 8.81
N GLU A 278 25.47 10.45 9.78
CA GLU A 278 24.62 10.51 10.98
C GLU A 278 23.16 10.91 10.70
N LEU A 279 22.91 11.60 9.58
CA LEU A 279 21.60 12.02 9.13
C LEU A 279 20.97 11.06 8.12
N ILE A 280 21.63 9.95 7.77
CA ILE A 280 21.06 8.92 6.90
C ILE A 280 20.30 7.87 7.71
N ARG A 281 19.13 7.46 7.22
CA ARG A 281 18.33 6.32 7.69
C ARG A 281 18.03 5.39 6.51
N ASP A 282 19.01 4.55 6.19
CA ASP A 282 18.91 3.60 5.08
C ASP A 282 18.25 2.29 5.54
N THR A 283 16.99 2.11 5.14
CA THR A 283 16.15 0.98 5.55
C THR A 283 16.70 -0.36 5.05
N SER A 284 17.36 -0.40 3.89
CA SER A 284 17.98 -1.63 3.37
C SER A 284 19.15 -2.11 4.25
N ARG A 285 19.74 -1.19 5.02
CA ARG A 285 20.89 -1.46 5.90
C ARG A 285 20.50 -1.61 7.37
N TYR A 286 19.24 -1.37 7.72
CA TYR A 286 18.79 -1.47 9.11
C TYR A 286 18.85 -2.90 9.61
N HIS A 287 19.53 -3.11 10.74
CA HIS A 287 19.82 -4.45 11.26
C HIS A 287 18.58 -5.31 11.51
N HIS A 288 17.46 -4.74 11.96
CA HIS A 288 16.19 -5.47 12.13
C HIS A 288 15.71 -6.03 10.79
N PHE A 289 15.65 -5.18 9.77
CA PHE A 289 15.19 -5.56 8.43
C PHE A 289 16.12 -6.58 7.75
N ARG A 290 17.43 -6.46 7.95
CA ARG A 290 18.41 -7.43 7.43
C ARG A 290 18.24 -8.83 8.02
N LYS A 291 17.72 -8.98 9.24
CA LYS A 291 17.43 -10.31 9.81
C LYS A 291 16.41 -11.08 8.96
N HIS A 292 15.45 -10.40 8.33
CA HIS A 292 14.49 -11.03 7.41
C HIS A 292 15.10 -11.51 6.08
N ALA A 293 16.37 -11.19 5.82
CA ALA A 293 17.09 -11.60 4.61
C ALA A 293 18.42 -12.31 4.93
N ASN A 294 18.50 -13.05 6.03
CA ASN A 294 19.72 -13.76 6.46
C ASN A 294 20.94 -12.83 6.51
N ASN A 295 20.74 -11.64 7.06
CA ASN A 295 21.71 -10.55 7.11
C ASN A 295 22.16 -9.99 5.74
N LYS A 296 21.55 -10.39 4.61
CA LYS A 296 21.72 -9.71 3.32
C LYS A 296 20.86 -8.45 3.27
N THR A 297 21.07 -7.63 2.23
CA THR A 297 20.22 -6.46 1.94
C THR A 297 18.86 -6.95 1.43
N PRO A 298 17.75 -6.75 2.16
CA PRO A 298 16.42 -7.06 1.68
C PRO A 298 15.99 -6.03 0.63
N GLY A 299 15.25 -6.44 -0.40
CA GLY A 299 14.61 -5.49 -1.32
C GLY A 299 13.35 -4.86 -0.74
N LEU A 300 12.99 -3.67 -1.24
CA LEU A 300 11.87 -2.88 -0.73
C LEU A 300 10.55 -3.65 -0.78
N LYS A 301 10.23 -4.28 -1.92
CA LYS A 301 9.06 -5.16 -2.08
C LYS A 301 8.93 -6.23 -0.99
N LYS A 302 10.05 -6.87 -0.62
CA LYS A 302 10.06 -7.90 0.41
C LYS A 302 9.78 -7.29 1.79
N LEU A 303 10.40 -6.15 2.10
CA LEU A 303 10.16 -5.47 3.38
C LEU A 303 8.74 -4.91 3.48
N ALA A 304 8.21 -4.29 2.42
CA ALA A 304 6.84 -3.80 2.38
C ALA A 304 5.84 -4.91 2.70
N LEU A 305 6.05 -6.10 2.13
CA LEU A 305 5.21 -7.26 2.39
C LEU A 305 5.34 -7.76 3.84
N LEU A 306 6.57 -7.97 4.33
CA LEU A 306 6.80 -8.57 5.64
C LEU A 306 6.49 -7.62 6.81
N GLU A 307 6.81 -6.34 6.67
CA GLU A 307 6.72 -5.36 7.74
C GLU A 307 5.43 -4.56 7.71
N LEU A 308 4.84 -4.33 6.53
CA LEU A 308 3.65 -3.50 6.37
C LEU A 308 2.44 -4.29 5.84
N GLY A 309 2.62 -5.54 5.40
CA GLY A 309 1.56 -6.32 4.75
C GLY A 309 1.16 -5.78 3.37
N LEU A 310 2.02 -4.97 2.73
CA LEU A 310 1.73 -4.30 1.47
C LEU A 310 2.38 -5.05 0.30
N LYS A 311 1.58 -5.31 -0.75
CA LYS A 311 2.09 -5.81 -2.04
C LYS A 311 2.35 -4.62 -2.94
N VAL A 312 3.62 -4.36 -3.22
CA VAL A 312 4.10 -3.20 -3.98
C VAL A 312 4.93 -3.68 -5.17
N GLN A 313 5.25 -2.78 -6.11
CA GLN A 313 6.08 -3.08 -7.29
C GLN A 313 5.55 -4.33 -8.05
N ALA A 314 4.24 -4.35 -8.33
CA ALA A 314 3.60 -5.41 -9.11
C ALA A 314 3.87 -5.25 -10.62
N GLY A 315 4.29 -4.06 -11.06
CA GLY A 315 4.70 -3.72 -12.42
C GLY A 315 5.87 -2.72 -12.41
N GLU A 316 5.76 -1.66 -13.21
CA GLU A 316 6.68 -0.53 -13.18
C GLU A 316 6.77 0.06 -11.76
N HIS A 317 7.94 0.56 -11.38
CA HIS A 317 8.15 1.27 -10.13
C HIS A 317 7.60 2.69 -10.23
N ASP A 318 7.16 3.20 -9.09
CA ASP A 318 6.81 4.60 -8.91
C ASP A 318 7.60 5.14 -7.70
N SER A 319 8.50 6.07 -7.96
CA SER A 319 9.34 6.65 -6.91
C SER A 319 8.57 7.35 -5.78
N VAL A 320 7.33 7.82 -6.00
CA VAL A 320 6.53 8.42 -4.91
C VAL A 320 6.07 7.31 -3.97
N ASP A 321 5.56 6.21 -4.53
CA ASP A 321 5.16 5.04 -3.75
C ASP A 321 6.36 4.44 -3.01
N ASP A 322 7.50 4.28 -3.68
CA ASP A 322 8.71 3.70 -3.08
C ASP A 322 9.28 4.59 -1.96
N ALA A 323 9.28 5.92 -2.12
CA ALA A 323 9.65 6.86 -1.06
C ALA A 323 8.65 6.81 0.12
N LEU A 324 7.34 6.68 -0.15
CA LEU A 324 6.31 6.54 0.87
C LEU A 324 6.49 5.25 1.68
N ILE A 325 6.64 4.10 1.00
CA ILE A 325 6.86 2.80 1.63
C ILE A 325 8.12 2.84 2.50
N THR A 326 9.18 3.45 1.98
CA THR A 326 10.44 3.66 2.72
C THR A 326 10.23 4.49 3.98
N MET A 327 9.44 5.57 3.91
CA MET A 327 9.08 6.38 5.09
C MET A 327 8.24 5.59 6.09
N LEU A 328 7.27 4.79 5.64
CA LEU A 328 6.44 3.95 6.50
C LEU A 328 7.27 2.90 7.25
N LEU A 329 8.19 2.24 6.55
CA LEU A 329 9.16 1.33 7.16
C LEU A 329 9.98 2.03 8.23
N PHE A 330 10.55 3.20 7.93
CA PHE A 330 11.30 3.98 8.91
C PHE A 330 10.45 4.36 10.13
N ARG A 331 9.23 4.86 9.92
CA ARG A 331 8.31 5.24 11.00
C ARG A 331 8.02 4.09 11.96
N LYS A 332 7.82 2.89 11.41
CA LYS A 332 7.57 1.68 12.21
C LYS A 332 8.70 1.36 13.19
N VAL A 333 9.95 1.62 12.81
CA VAL A 333 11.14 1.29 13.62
C VAL A 333 11.88 2.50 14.18
N LYS A 334 11.33 3.70 14.01
CA LYS A 334 11.98 4.96 14.38
C LYS A 334 12.33 5.04 15.87
N PRO A 335 11.45 4.66 16.82
CA PRO A 335 11.78 4.71 18.24
C PRO A 335 13.06 3.92 18.57
N GLU A 336 13.16 2.70 18.06
CA GLU A 336 14.30 1.81 18.27
C GLU A 336 15.55 2.34 17.55
N TRP A 337 15.38 2.84 16.32
CA TRP A 337 16.49 3.39 15.54
C TRP A 337 17.08 4.64 16.20
N ASP A 338 16.25 5.54 16.74
CA ASP A 338 16.71 6.75 17.42
C ASP A 338 17.50 6.41 18.70
N LEU A 339 17.11 5.37 19.43
CA LEU A 339 17.89 4.87 20.58
C LEU A 339 19.27 4.36 20.15
N LEU A 340 19.35 3.63 19.04
CA LEU A 340 20.62 3.14 18.50
C LEU A 340 21.53 4.28 18.06
N VAL A 341 20.98 5.33 17.45
CA VAL A 341 21.72 6.52 17.05
C VAL A 341 22.26 7.25 18.27
N LYS A 342 21.43 7.47 19.29
CA LYS A 342 21.86 8.09 20.57
C LYS A 342 22.97 7.27 21.24
N LYS A 343 22.84 5.95 21.27
CA LYS A 343 23.87 5.05 21.83
C LYS A 343 25.20 5.17 21.08
N LYS A 344 25.17 5.15 19.75
CA LYS A 344 26.37 5.31 18.91
C LYS A 344 27.04 6.68 19.11
N ALA A 345 26.24 7.75 19.20
CA ALA A 345 26.76 9.09 19.47
C ALA A 345 27.49 9.16 20.81
N ARG A 346 26.89 8.62 21.88
CA ARG A 346 27.53 8.53 23.21
C ARG A 346 28.84 7.74 23.18
N VAL A 347 28.90 6.62 22.47
CA VAL A 347 30.12 5.83 22.32
C VAL A 347 31.20 6.60 21.56
N LYS A 348 30.83 7.34 20.51
CA LYS A 348 31.77 8.17 19.74
C LYS A 348 32.39 9.27 20.61
N VAL A 349 31.58 9.99 21.38
CA VAL A 349 32.05 11.04 22.32
C VAL A 349 33.07 10.46 23.31
N LYS A 350 32.71 9.35 24.00
CA LYS A 350 33.63 8.70 24.95
C LYS A 350 34.96 8.25 24.32
N ARG A 351 34.95 7.83 23.05
CA ARG A 351 36.20 7.44 22.35
C ARG A 351 37.06 8.64 22.02
N VAL A 352 36.46 9.78 21.69
CA VAL A 352 37.19 11.04 21.43
C VAL A 352 37.79 11.56 22.73
N GLU A 353 37.03 11.60 23.82
CA GLU A 353 37.52 12.04 25.14
C GLU A 353 38.75 11.24 25.59
N ARG A 354 38.74 9.92 25.43
CA ARG A 354 39.87 9.03 25.74
C ARG A 354 41.07 9.14 24.81
N ALA A 355 40.91 9.77 23.65
CA ALA A 355 41.99 9.94 22.68
C ALA A 355 42.69 11.30 22.82
N VAL A 356 42.07 12.23 23.56
CA VAL A 356 42.52 13.62 23.73
C VAL A 356 43.00 13.88 25.17
N GLY A 357 42.49 13.14 26.15
CA GLY A 357 43.07 13.06 27.51
C GLY A 357 43.92 11.81 27.65
#